data_AF-A0A732GL00-F1
#
_entry.id   AF-A0A732GL00-F1
#
_cell.length_a   1.000
_cell.length_b   1.000
_cell.length_c   1.000
_cell.angle_alpha   90.00
_cell.angle_beta   90.00
_cell.angle_gamma   90.00
#
_symmetry.space_group_name_H-M   'P 1'
#
loop_
_entity.id
_entity.type
_entity.pdbx_description
1 polymer ?
#
loop_
_entity_poly.entity_id
_entity_poly.type
_entity_poly.pdbx_seq_one_letter_code
_entity_poly.pdbx_strand_id
1 'polypeptide(L)' 'MVELNRMGFGHMRILACIGQLPESGLMHYGSVGFFFGTDGALRLLAKKPDGAFVTYDM' A
#
# COMPACT_ATOMS: atom_id res chain seq x y z
N MET A 1 6.19 -11.55 1.42
CA MET A 1 5.79 -12.16 2.70
C MET A 1 5.65 -11.07 3.75
N VAL A 2 4.50 -10.99 4.43
CA VAL A 2 4.33 -10.16 5.63
C VAL A 2 5.09 -10.83 6.78
N GLU A 3 5.80 -10.05 7.59
CA GLU A 3 6.53 -10.55 8.76
C GLU A 3 6.00 -9.87 10.03
N LEU A 4 5.94 -10.61 11.13
CA LEU A 4 5.52 -10.12 12.44
C LEU A 4 6.67 -10.21 13.44
N ASN A 5 6.83 -9.18 14.25
CA ASN A 5 7.80 -9.11 15.34
C ASN A 5 9.23 -9.47 14.92
N ARG A 6 9.64 -9.05 13.71
CA ARG A 6 10.99 -9.31 13.21
C ARG A 6 12.00 -8.69 14.18
N MET A 7 12.97 -9.51 14.63
CA MET A 7 14.01 -9.13 15.60
C MET A 7 13.49 -8.65 16.97
N GLY A 8 12.25 -9.00 17.36
CA GLY A 8 11.72 -8.71 18.71
C GLY A 8 11.17 -7.31 18.95
N PHE A 9 11.01 -6.49 17.89
CA PHE A 9 10.59 -5.09 17.98
C PHE A 9 9.07 -4.85 18.12
N GLY A 10 8.24 -5.89 18.12
CA GLY A 10 6.78 -5.77 18.31
C GLY A 10 6.00 -5.16 17.13
N HIS A 11 6.57 -5.08 15.92
CA HIS A 11 5.95 -4.47 14.75
C HIS A 11 5.52 -5.49 13.67
N MET A 12 4.63 -5.05 12.77
CA MET A 12 4.37 -5.74 11.49
C MET A 12 5.21 -5.09 10.39
N ARG A 13 5.92 -5.91 9.61
CA ARG A 13 6.59 -5.47 8.38
C ARG A 13 5.62 -5.60 7.21
N ILE A 14 5.16 -4.45 6.72
CA ILE A 14 4.26 -4.36 5.56
C ILE A 14 5.10 -4.19 4.29
N LEU A 15 4.75 -4.93 3.23
CA LEU A 15 5.40 -4.78 1.94
C LEU A 15 4.66 -3.72 1.10
N ALA A 16 5.44 -2.89 0.42
CA ALA A 16 4.95 -1.96 -0.58
C ALA A 16 5.31 -2.44 -1.99
N CYS A 17 4.50 -2.09 -2.98
CA CYS A 17 4.81 -2.34 -4.39
C CYS A 17 6.02 -1.49 -4.81
N ILE A 18 6.88 -2.07 -5.64
CA ILE A 18 7.98 -1.34 -6.28
C ILE A 18 7.46 -0.80 -7.61
N GLY A 19 7.36 0.53 -7.72
CA GLY A 19 6.73 1.20 -8.85
C GLY A 19 5.24 1.47 -8.63
N GLN A 20 4.60 2.10 -9.63
CA GLN A 20 3.19 2.48 -9.55
C GLN A 20 2.29 1.27 -9.30
N LEU A 21 1.44 1.34 -8.27
CA LEU A 21 0.39 0.34 -8.05
C LEU A 21 -0.81 0.65 -8.96
N PRO A 22 -1.21 -0.25 -9.87
CA PRO A 22 -2.41 -0.07 -10.68
C PRO A 22 -3.67 -0.30 -9.85
N GLU A 23 -4.78 0.32 -10.25
CA GLU A 23 -6.10 0.16 -9.61
C GLU A 23 -6.56 -1.31 -9.53
N SER A 24 -6.22 -2.12 -10.54
CA SER A 24 -6.49 -3.57 -10.57
C SER A 24 -5.75 -4.36 -9.48
N GLY A 25 -4.73 -3.76 -8.84
CA GLY A 25 -4.05 -4.34 -7.69
C GLY A 25 -4.89 -4.36 -6.41
N LEU A 26 -5.99 -3.59 -6.34
CA LEU A 26 -6.92 -3.56 -5.20
C LEU A 26 -8.25 -4.22 -5.56
N MET A 27 -8.37 -5.50 -5.20
CA MET A 27 -9.57 -6.29 -5.50
C MET A 27 -10.79 -5.83 -4.68
N HIS A 28 -10.59 -5.59 -3.37
CA HIS A 28 -11.68 -5.33 -2.43
C HIS A 28 -11.97 -3.84 -2.23
N TYR A 29 -13.23 -3.51 -1.99
CA TYR A 29 -13.65 -2.14 -1.67
C TYR A 29 -13.25 -1.82 -0.22
N GLY A 30 -12.92 -0.56 0.05
CA GLY A 30 -12.42 -0.16 1.37
C GLY A 30 -11.05 -0.76 1.70
N SER A 31 -10.18 -0.89 0.70
CA SER A 31 -8.83 -1.43 0.85
C SER A 31 -7.77 -0.43 0.40
N VAL A 32 -6.53 -0.64 0.88
CA VAL A 32 -5.40 0.22 0.58
C VAL A 32 -4.17 -0.60 0.20
N GLY A 33 -3.30 -0.01 -0.62
CA GLY A 33 -2.01 -0.57 -0.99
C GLY A 33 -0.94 0.51 -1.00
N PHE A 34 0.23 0.17 -0.45
CA PHE A 34 1.41 1.04 -0.45
C PHE A 34 2.26 0.80 -1.70
N PHE A 35 2.86 1.86 -2.24
CA PHE A 35 3.78 1.76 -3.37
C PHE A 35 4.82 2.87 -3.38
N PHE A 36 5.96 2.61 -4.01
CA PHE A 36 6.97 3.63 -4.28
C PHE A 36 6.81 4.19 -5.69
N GLY A 37 6.67 5.51 -5.79
CA GLY A 37 6.67 6.21 -7.08
C GLY A 37 8.01 6.15 -7.81
N THR A 38 8.04 6.62 -9.05
CA THR A 38 9.28 6.72 -9.84
C THR A 38 10.28 7.72 -9.26
N ASP A 39 9.79 8.65 -8.43
CA ASP A 39 10.55 9.60 -7.63
C ASP A 39 11.03 9.02 -6.29
N GLY A 40 10.73 7.75 -5.99
CA GLY A 40 11.08 7.09 -4.74
C GLY A 40 10.19 7.48 -3.56
N ALA A 41 9.19 8.35 -3.75
CA ALA A 41 8.26 8.73 -2.70
C ALA A 41 7.30 7.57 -2.37
N LEU A 42 7.05 7.33 -1.08
CA LEU A 42 6.08 6.35 -0.64
C LEU A 42 4.67 6.94 -0.71
N ARG A 43 3.77 6.24 -1.37
CA ARG A 43 2.37 6.65 -1.58
C ARG A 43 1.41 5.55 -1.18
N LEU A 44 0.16 5.94 -0.93
CA LEU A 44 -0.94 5.02 -0.66
C LEU A 44 -2.02 5.19 -1.72
N LEU A 45 -2.32 4.10 -2.44
CA LEU A 45 -3.51 4.01 -3.27
C LEU A 45 -4.66 3.46 -2.41
N ALA A 46 -5.78 4.16 -2.37
CA ALA A 46 -6.98 3.72 -1.69
C ALA A 46 -8.10 3.44 -2.70
N LYS A 47 -8.70 2.25 -2.60
CA LYS A 47 -10.00 1.95 -3.21
C LYS A 47 -11.07 2.19 -2.15
N LYS A 48 -11.75 3.32 -2.26
CA LYS A 48 -12.75 3.77 -1.28
C LYS A 48 -13.93 2.79 -1.22
N PRO A 49 -14.78 2.87 -0.17
CA PRO A 49 -16.00 2.06 -0.07
C PRO A 49 -16.99 2.28 -1.22
N ASP A 50 -16.97 3.46 -1.85
CA ASP A 50 -17.77 3.78 -3.04
C ASP A 50 -17.17 3.22 -4.36
N GLY A 51 -16.01 2.56 -4.29
CA GLY A 51 -15.31 1.99 -5.44
C GLY A 51 -14.39 2.96 -6.17
N ALA A 52 -14.41 4.26 -5.87
CA ALA A 52 -13.52 5.23 -6.50
C ALA A 52 -12.11 5.16 -5.90
N PHE A 53 -11.11 5.52 -6.72
CA PHE A 53 -9.71 5.51 -6.34
C PHE A 53 -9.20 6.91 -5.99
N VAL A 54 -8.28 6.96 -5.03
CA VAL A 54 -7.56 8.18 -4.66
C VAL A 54 -6.13 7.79 -4.24
N THR A 55 -5.16 8.66 -4.55
CA THR A 55 -3.77 8.48 -4.11
C THR A 55 -3.44 9.55 -3.08
N TYR A 56 -2.78 9.14 -1.99
CA TYR A 56 -2.25 10.00 -0.95
C TYR A 56 -0.72 9.97 -0.97
N ASP A 57 -0.11 11.16 -0.94
CA ASP A 57 1.31 11.35 -0.67
C ASP A 57 1.56 11.31 0.84
N MET A 58 2.75 10.84 1.26
CA MET A 58 3.18 10.76 2.66
C MET A 58 4.42 11.60 2.94
#